data_AF-A0A7W8NUD0-F1
#
_entry.id   AF-A0A7W8NUD0-F1
#
_cell.length_a   1.000
_cell.length_b   1.000
_cell.length_c   1.000
_cell.angle_alpha   90.00
_cell.angle_beta   90.00
_cell.angle_gamma   90.00
#
_symmetry.space_group_name_H-M   'P 1'
#
loop_
_entity.id
_entity.type
_entity.pdbx_description
1 polymer ?
#
loop_
_entity_poly.entity_id
_entity_poly.type
_entity_poly.pdbx_seq_one_letter_code
_entity_poly.pdbx_strand_id
1 'polypeptide(L)'
;MNQKEFSKKDSRGKDLFVLVLSIELQNPDELVQEMRVFKEIVIGWHHARQKEAAEVKFIAVSDPKYHQAIEEFSEVCHSNDIDLKVIFESTELNLDLHDKTGKLVRERIFEKNKDASGILNRWFKRGK
;
A
#
# COMPACT_ATOMS: atom_id res chain seq x y z
N MET A 1 -5.88 -1.04 -12.15
CA MET A 1 -6.30 -1.00 -10.73
C MET A 1 -7.81 -0.77 -10.56
N ASN A 2 -8.45 -1.51 -9.66
CA ASN A 2 -9.83 -1.26 -9.21
C ASN A 2 -9.82 -0.52 -7.86
N GLN A 3 -10.78 0.38 -7.66
CA GLN A 3 -10.93 1.17 -6.43
C GLN A 3 -12.30 0.96 -5.79
N LYS A 4 -12.33 0.81 -4.47
CA LYS A 4 -13.54 0.86 -3.64
C LYS A 4 -13.28 1.69 -2.40
N GLU A 5 -14.32 2.27 -1.83
CA GLU A 5 -14.26 3.01 -0.57
C GLU A 5 -15.34 2.48 0.36
N PHE A 6 -15.03 2.40 1.66
CA PHE A 6 -16.02 2.15 2.70
C PHE A 6 -15.69 2.95 3.97
N SER A 7 -16.67 3.11 4.86
CA SER A 7 -16.46 3.73 6.17
C SER A 7 -16.43 2.67 7.28
N LYS A 8 -15.55 2.87 8.26
CA LYS A 8 -15.54 2.16 9.54
C LYS A 8 -15.72 3.15 10.69
N LYS A 9 -16.34 2.72 11.78
CA LYS A 9 -16.48 3.54 12.99
C LYS A 9 -15.20 3.49 13.80
N ASP A 10 -14.70 4.64 14.24
CA ASP A 10 -13.64 4.72 15.24
C ASP A 10 -14.17 4.38 16.64
N SER A 11 -13.27 4.34 17.63
CA SER A 11 -13.62 4.07 19.04
C SER A 11 -14.55 5.13 19.67
N ARG A 12 -14.79 6.26 18.98
CA ARG A 12 -15.64 7.37 19.41
C ARG A 12 -16.93 7.45 18.57
N GLY A 13 -17.16 6.53 17.64
CA GLY A 13 -18.32 6.50 16.76
C GLY A 13 -18.25 7.44 15.55
N LYS A 14 -17.09 8.04 15.28
CA LYS A 14 -16.85 8.84 14.06
C LYS A 14 -16.60 7.91 12.86
N ASP A 15 -17.12 8.29 11.70
CA ASP A 15 -16.80 7.60 10.45
C ASP A 15 -15.36 7.92 10.01
N LEU A 16 -14.64 6.86 9.67
CA LEU A 16 -13.31 6.87 9.10
C LEU A 16 -13.34 6.14 7.77
N PHE A 17 -12.86 6.78 6.72
CA PHE A 17 -12.81 6.24 5.38
C PHE A 17 -11.63 5.30 5.20
N VAL A 18 -11.90 4.19 4.51
CA VAL A 18 -10.92 3.21 4.08
C VAL A 18 -10.98 3.12 2.56
N LEU A 19 -9.81 3.30 1.93
CA LEU A 19 -9.62 3.10 0.50
C LEU A 19 -9.17 1.67 0.25
N VAL A 20 -9.87 0.94 -0.61
CA VAL A 20 -9.43 -0.38 -1.08
C VAL A 20 -9.00 -0.28 -2.54
N LEU A 21 -7.74 -0.62 -2.80
CA LEU A 21 -7.17 -0.72 -4.13
C LEU A 21 -6.86 -2.17 -4.42
N SER A 22 -7.39 -2.71 -5.51
CA SER A 22 -7.06 -4.06 -5.94
C SER A 22 -6.44 -4.09 -7.32
N ILE A 23 -5.42 -4.92 -7.46
CA ILE A 23 -4.75 -5.19 -8.73
C ILE A 23 -4.66 -6.69 -8.97
N GLU A 24 -4.69 -7.05 -10.25
CA GLU A 24 -4.34 -8.37 -10.73
C GLU A 24 -3.11 -8.20 -11.63
N LEU A 25 -1.96 -8.69 -11.17
CA LEU A 25 -0.71 -8.60 -11.92
C LEU A 25 -0.47 -9.90 -12.68
N GLN A 26 -0.48 -9.80 -14.00
CA GLN A 26 -0.20 -10.92 -14.88
C GLN A 26 1.28 -10.99 -15.23
N ASN A 27 1.95 -9.83 -15.30
CA ASN A 27 3.37 -9.71 -15.58
C ASN A 27 4.06 -8.72 -14.59
N PRO A 28 5.40 -8.78 -14.44
CA PRO A 28 6.12 -7.91 -13.52
C PRO A 28 6.33 -6.47 -14.03
N ASP A 29 6.33 -6.25 -15.35
CA ASP A 29 6.46 -4.91 -15.97
C ASP A 29 5.23 -4.03 -15.67
N GLU A 30 4.06 -4.66 -15.45
CA GLU A 30 2.83 -3.99 -15.01
C GLU A 30 2.98 -3.36 -13.63
N LEU A 31 3.86 -3.89 -12.75
CA LEU A 31 4.01 -3.40 -11.38
C LEU A 31 4.37 -1.91 -11.37
N VAL A 32 5.35 -1.48 -12.17
CA VAL A 32 5.77 -0.07 -12.16
C VAL A 32 4.65 0.86 -12.62
N GLN A 33 3.87 0.44 -13.61
CA GLN A 33 2.75 1.23 -14.12
C GLN A 33 1.58 1.29 -13.14
N GLU A 34 1.14 0.14 -12.62
CA GLU A 34 0.05 0.06 -11.64
C GLU A 34 0.39 0.87 -10.39
N MET A 35 1.67 1.00 -10.05
CA MET A 35 2.08 1.78 -8.89
C MET A 35 2.05 3.29 -9.11
N ARG A 36 2.23 3.77 -10.35
CA ARG A 36 1.95 5.19 -10.64
C ARG A 36 0.47 5.50 -10.43
N VAL A 37 -0.38 4.60 -10.89
CA VAL A 37 -1.83 4.69 -10.69
C VAL A 37 -2.19 4.63 -9.20
N PHE A 38 -1.57 3.72 -8.43
CA PHE A 38 -1.72 3.66 -6.97
C PHE A 38 -1.47 5.01 -6.33
N LYS A 39 -0.32 5.62 -6.65
CA LYS A 39 0.11 6.90 -6.06
C LYS A 39 -0.89 8.00 -6.34
N GLU A 40 -1.30 8.16 -7.60
CA GLU A 40 -2.27 9.18 -8.00
C GLU A 40 -3.61 9.02 -7.28
N ILE A 41 -4.11 7.78 -7.15
CA ILE A 41 -5.37 7.51 -6.46
C ILE A 41 -5.24 7.81 -4.96
N VAL A 42 -4.18 7.35 -4.30
CA VAL A 42 -3.99 7.57 -2.85
C VAL A 42 -3.87 9.05 -2.52
N ILE A 43 -3.12 9.82 -3.31
CA ILE A 43 -2.99 11.28 -3.13
C ILE A 43 -4.34 11.96 -3.30
N GLY A 44 -5.03 11.69 -4.42
CA GLY A 44 -6.33 12.30 -4.70
C GLY A 44 -7.37 11.97 -3.64
N TRP A 45 -7.42 10.71 -3.21
CA TRP A 45 -8.32 10.25 -2.15
C TRP A 45 -8.01 10.90 -0.81
N HIS A 46 -6.74 10.91 -0.39
CA HIS A 46 -6.36 11.53 0.88
C HIS A 46 -6.66 13.04 0.89
N HIS A 47 -6.44 13.74 -0.22
CA HIS A 47 -6.81 15.15 -0.35
C HIS A 47 -8.32 15.37 -0.18
N ALA A 48 -9.15 14.47 -0.70
CA ALA A 48 -10.60 14.53 -0.59
C ALA A 48 -11.12 14.21 0.82
N ARG A 49 -10.43 13.35 1.58
CA ARG A 49 -10.88 12.85 2.90
C ARG A 49 -10.18 13.48 4.12
N GLN A 50 -8.96 13.98 3.94
CA GLN A 50 -8.15 14.61 5.00
C GLN A 50 -8.12 13.79 6.29
N LYS A 51 -8.51 14.37 7.43
CA LYS A 51 -8.51 13.75 8.77
C LYS A 51 -9.47 12.58 8.95
N GLU A 52 -10.24 12.26 7.92
CA GLU A 52 -11.16 11.12 7.91
C GLU A 52 -10.57 9.93 7.15
N ALA A 53 -9.44 10.09 6.47
CA ALA A 53 -8.68 9.00 5.88
C ALA A 53 -7.97 8.19 6.97
N ALA A 54 -8.39 6.94 7.18
CA ALA A 54 -7.79 6.09 8.21
C ALA A 54 -6.87 5.02 7.67
N GLU A 55 -7.21 4.44 6.53
CA GLU A 55 -6.52 3.25 6.03
C GLU A 55 -6.57 3.18 4.50
N VAL A 56 -5.45 2.76 3.92
CA VAL A 56 -5.36 2.29 2.54
C VAL A 56 -5.11 0.78 2.58
N LYS A 57 -6.03 0.01 2.02
CA LYS A 57 -5.92 -1.43 1.84
C LYS A 57 -5.57 -1.74 0.39
N PHE A 58 -4.38 -2.28 0.17
CA PHE A 58 -3.86 -2.68 -1.12
C PHE A 58 -3.91 -4.20 -1.26
N ILE A 59 -4.67 -4.69 -2.22
CA ILE A 59 -4.88 -6.12 -2.49
C ILE A 59 -4.22 -6.44 -3.83
N ALA A 60 -3.20 -7.29 -3.83
CA ALA A 60 -2.52 -7.72 -5.06
C ALA A 60 -2.73 -9.21 -5.31
N VAL A 61 -3.44 -9.54 -6.38
CA VAL A 61 -3.60 -10.89 -6.90
C VAL A 61 -2.50 -11.14 -7.93
N SER A 62 -1.60 -12.08 -7.66
CA SER A 62 -0.44 -12.32 -8.54
C SER A 62 0.17 -13.70 -8.35
N ASP A 63 1.09 -14.07 -9.24
CA ASP A 63 1.93 -15.25 -9.03
C ASP A 63 2.81 -15.06 -7.78
N PRO A 64 2.91 -16.05 -6.86
CA PRO A 64 3.70 -15.93 -5.63
C PRO A 64 5.16 -15.49 -5.83
N LYS A 65 5.76 -15.79 -6.99
CA LYS A 65 7.13 -15.34 -7.32
C LYS A 65 7.27 -13.81 -7.36
N TYR A 66 6.17 -13.06 -7.50
CA TYR A 66 6.17 -11.59 -7.54
C TYR A 66 5.91 -10.94 -6.18
N HIS A 67 5.45 -11.69 -5.19
CA HIS A 67 5.04 -11.16 -3.88
C HIS A 67 6.14 -10.37 -3.18
N GLN A 68 7.39 -10.84 -3.25
CA GLN A 68 8.52 -10.13 -2.66
C GLN A 68 8.75 -8.76 -3.32
N ALA A 69 8.63 -8.67 -4.66
CA ALA A 69 8.81 -7.41 -5.37
C ALA A 69 7.68 -6.42 -5.05
N ILE A 70 6.44 -6.90 -4.95
CA ILE A 70 5.28 -6.09 -4.57
C ILE A 70 5.46 -5.54 -3.14
N GLU A 71 5.92 -6.36 -2.21
CA GLU A 71 6.22 -5.93 -0.84
C GLU A 71 7.34 -4.89 -0.77
N GLU A 72 8.48 -5.16 -1.39
CA GLU A 72 9.62 -4.23 -1.41
C GLU A 72 9.21 -2.89 -2.00
N PHE A 73 8.40 -2.92 -3.06
CA PHE A 73 7.84 -1.72 -3.66
C PHE A 73 6.88 -0.97 -2.73
N SER A 74 5.96 -1.69 -2.10
CA SER A 74 4.97 -1.10 -1.18
C SER A 74 5.67 -0.44 0.01
N GLU A 75 6.75 -1.05 0.49
CA GLU A 75 7.60 -0.50 1.55
C GLU A 75 8.29 0.80 1.13
N VAL A 76 8.78 0.89 -0.11
CA VAL A 76 9.36 2.11 -0.70
C VAL A 76 8.31 3.21 -0.83
N CYS A 77 7.11 2.91 -1.32
CA CYS A 77 6.02 3.89 -1.40
C CYS A 77 5.60 4.40 -0.02
N HIS A 78 5.53 3.51 0.96
CA HIS A 78 5.15 3.88 2.32
C HIS A 78 6.16 4.84 2.95
N SER A 79 7.46 4.61 2.72
CA SER A 79 8.50 5.18 3.59
C SER A 79 9.48 6.13 2.91
N ASN A 80 9.58 6.08 1.57
CA ASN A 80 10.58 6.80 0.79
C ASN A 80 9.97 7.75 -0.25
N ASP A 81 8.76 7.50 -0.73
CA ASP A 81 8.09 8.43 -1.65
C ASP A 81 7.62 9.68 -0.89
N ILE A 82 8.15 10.85 -1.26
CA ILE A 82 7.95 12.11 -0.53
C ILE A 82 6.47 12.48 -0.43
N ASP A 83 5.70 12.27 -1.50
CA ASP A 83 4.30 12.68 -1.55
C ASP A 83 3.42 11.74 -0.71
N LEU A 84 3.73 10.43 -0.75
CA LEU A 84 2.99 9.42 0.01
C LEU A 84 3.40 9.36 1.47
N LYS A 85 4.65 9.68 1.81
CA LYS A 85 5.15 9.67 3.18
C LYS A 85 4.30 10.54 4.10
N VAL A 86 3.97 11.75 3.66
CA VAL A 86 3.13 12.68 4.43
C VAL A 86 1.75 12.10 4.71
N ILE A 87 1.19 11.34 3.77
CA ILE A 87 -0.09 10.66 3.93
C ILE A 87 0.03 9.54 4.98
N PHE A 88 1.07 8.71 4.86
CA PHE A 88 1.30 7.56 5.74
C PHE A 88 1.85 7.93 7.14
N GLU A 89 2.10 9.20 7.44
CA GLU A 89 2.26 9.69 8.82
C GLU A 89 0.93 9.58 9.61
N SER A 90 -0.21 9.70 8.93
CA SER A 90 -1.53 9.66 9.57
C SER A 90 -2.43 8.50 9.12
N THR A 91 -2.07 7.80 8.06
CA THR A 91 -2.88 6.73 7.45
C THR A 91 -2.10 5.41 7.45
N GLU A 92 -2.75 4.30 7.79
CA GLU A 92 -2.14 2.97 7.74
C GLU A 92 -2.20 2.39 6.31
N LEU A 93 -1.15 1.68 5.89
CA LEU A 93 -1.15 0.91 4.65
C LEU A 93 -1.18 -0.58 4.98
N ASN A 94 -2.21 -1.28 4.52
CA ASN A 94 -2.34 -2.73 4.62
C ASN A 94 -2.15 -3.36 3.24
N LEU A 95 -1.24 -4.32 3.12
CA LEU A 95 -0.99 -5.08 1.91
C LEU A 95 -1.45 -6.53 2.08
N ASP A 96 -2.39 -6.95 1.25
CA ASP A 96 -2.85 -8.34 1.13
C ASP A 96 -2.34 -8.92 -0.19
N LEU A 97 -1.51 -9.95 -0.11
CA LEU A 97 -0.98 -10.68 -1.25
C LEU A 97 -1.78 -11.97 -1.44
N HIS A 98 -2.44 -12.09 -2.59
CA HIS A 98 -3.21 -13.26 -2.98
C HIS A 98 -2.53 -13.99 -4.15
N ASP A 99 -2.67 -15.30 -4.19
CA ASP A 99 -2.33 -16.08 -5.38
C ASP A 99 -3.41 -15.94 -6.46
N LYS A 100 -3.15 -16.48 -7.66
CA LYS A 100 -4.08 -16.44 -8.81
C LYS A 100 -5.44 -17.13 -8.56
N THR A 101 -5.55 -17.95 -7.51
CA THR A 101 -6.81 -18.59 -7.11
C THR A 101 -7.64 -17.69 -6.18
N GLY A 102 -7.10 -16.53 -5.80
CA GLY A 102 -7.69 -15.59 -4.84
C GLY A 102 -7.39 -15.96 -3.39
N LYS A 103 -6.58 -16.99 -3.12
CA LYS A 103 -6.22 -17.36 -1.75
C LYS A 103 -5.22 -16.36 -1.18
N LEU A 104 -5.49 -15.85 0.02
CA LEU A 104 -4.54 -15.01 0.76
C LEU A 104 -3.29 -15.84 1.08
N VAL A 105 -2.14 -15.34 0.62
CA VAL A 105 -0.83 -15.95 0.85
C VAL A 105 -0.12 -15.23 1.99
N ARG A 106 -0.23 -13.90 2.04
CA ARG A 106 0.44 -13.08 3.04
C ARG A 106 -0.29 -11.76 3.26
N GLU A 107 -0.28 -11.30 4.51
CA GLU A 107 -0.73 -9.97 4.89
C GLU A 107 0.46 -9.21 5.50
N ARG A 108 0.57 -7.92 5.20
CA ARG A 108 1.60 -7.04 5.75
C ARG A 108 1.03 -5.67 6.07
N ILE A 109 1.18 -5.27 7.33
CA ILE A 109 0.76 -3.96 7.83
C ILE A 109 2.00 -3.05 7.88
N PHE A 110 1.91 -1.90 7.23
CA PHE A 110 2.89 -0.83 7.33
C PHE A 110 2.36 0.21 8.32
N GLU A 111 3.00 0.27 9.49
CA GLU A 111 2.60 1.17 10.57
C GLU A 111 2.91 2.62 10.22
N LYS A 112 1.96 3.50 10.56
CA LYS A 112 2.13 4.95 10.46
C LYS A 112 3.37 5.46 11.20
N ASN A 113 3.94 6.56 10.70
CA ASN A 113 5.13 7.23 11.29
C ASN A 113 6.39 6.35 11.39
N LYS A 114 6.45 5.25 10.65
CA LYS A 114 7.63 4.38 10.66
C LYS A 114 8.63 4.86 9.61
N ASP A 115 9.69 5.51 10.06
CA ASP A 115 10.80 5.89 9.20
C ASP A 115 11.58 4.65 8.74
N ALA A 116 11.73 4.48 7.43
CA ALA A 116 12.51 3.44 6.78
C ALA A 116 14.03 3.62 6.90
N SER A 117 14.51 4.25 7.98
CA SER A 117 15.94 4.48 8.22
C SER A 117 16.78 3.18 8.22
N GLY A 118 16.15 2.01 8.35
CA GLY A 118 16.77 0.69 8.21
C GLY A 118 16.81 0.08 6.79
N ILE A 119 16.24 0.72 5.76
CA ILE A 119 16.03 0.10 4.43
C ILE A 119 17.16 0.38 3.44
N LEU A 120 17.67 1.62 3.38
CA LEU A 120 18.86 1.93 2.59
C LEU A 120 20.01 0.99 2.99
N ASN A 121 20.17 0.73 4.29
CA ASN A 121 21.15 -0.23 4.80
C ASN A 121 20.93 -1.69 4.34
N ARG A 122 19.70 -2.11 4.01
CA ARG A 122 19.41 -3.46 3.49
C ARG A 122 19.68 -3.55 1.98
N TRP A 123 19.32 -2.52 1.23
CA TRP A 123 19.62 -2.42 -0.21
C TRP A 123 21.12 -2.32 -0.48
N PHE A 124 21.87 -1.49 0.27
CA PHE A 124 23.33 -1.39 0.14
C PHE A 124 24.09 -2.63 0.63
N LYS A 125 23.49 -3.48 1.48
CA LYS A 125 24.10 -4.75 1.93
C LYS A 125 23.85 -5.93 0.99
N ARG A 126 22.82 -5.88 0.14
CA ARG A 126 22.53 -6.93 -0.85
C ARG A 126 23.45 -6.90 -2.08
N GLY A 127 24.24 -5.84 -2.25
CA GLY A 127 25.19 -5.65 -3.35
C GLY A 127 26.64 -6.04 -3.02
N LYS A 128 26.91 -6.78 -1.95
CA LYS A 128 28.24 -7.32 -1.61
C LYS A 128 28.24 -8.84 -1.58
#